data_AF-A0A960BNX9-F1
#
_entry.id   AF-A0A960BNX9-F1
#
_cell.length_a   1.000
_cell.length_b   1.000
_cell.length_c   1.000
_cell.angle_alpha   90.00
_cell.angle_beta   90.00
_cell.angle_gamma   90.00
#
_symmetry.space_group_name_H-M   'P 1'
#
loop_
_entity.id
_entity.type
_entity.pdbx_description
1 polymer ?
#
loop_
_entity_poly.entity_id
_entity_poly.type
_entity_poly.pdbx_seq_one_letter_code
_entity_poly.pdbx_strand_id
1 'polypeptide(L)'
;MRKLLILISLAGALVVSGMTGASSVEPTTTSGFSQRGIPQNGQTLLGAAAWSDAELDAFEDQVGGTLGVRRSYFGTNSASSAAKAASEDLAAGRLPWLSFKVPYSWSKMARGDGDAWARDIANKLGEVDGPVWVAFHHEPEGDGYIPDWVAMQRRLSPIMRQKPNIGFSIILMGWYQFFSNRSDLSMDAMWPGRQYVDVLGFDPYNWYGTSKKSTGEKKYTWDEMKWYYDAITGWLQDTGNQSVAWAVAETGYTDQAADMPRRGTAPDGRVVSERGSGADWLTRAYDDMKAAGGAALSYFNVGPNRTGEPQDFSWPITSQPKLGKYREILQRSDRLADVQPSPPDTSATVDFIGADSMADNTISASITVPAGVSDSDLCLLFVTTNTVAKVSPPSGFRIIGQQDGDGMRSSLLLGSARAGARLSVTLDQWSKTGLSLAAYSAGGISSWSSATESQQVAQHSTPGLGTSSPGGRVVSYWSDKTSSTTSWLTPSQVTRRTTGTGSGGGRISATLADEVSSGAAAPSRTATASSSNRKATMWSVALHP
;
A
#
# COMPACT_ATOMS: atom_id res chain seq x y z
N MET A 1 -41.60 -62.51 29.19
CA MET A 1 -41.33 -61.06 29.07
C MET A 1 -39.98 -60.77 29.70
N ARG A 2 -39.13 -60.04 28.97
CA ARG A 2 -37.66 -60.05 29.07
C ARG A 2 -37.11 -59.22 30.22
N LYS A 3 -36.05 -59.75 30.81
CA LYS A 3 -35.11 -59.14 31.78
C LYS A 3 -34.31 -58.00 31.12
N LEU A 4 -33.99 -56.95 31.87
CA LEU A 4 -32.92 -56.01 31.53
C LEU A 4 -31.93 -55.94 32.70
N LEU A 5 -30.75 -56.54 32.50
CA LEU A 5 -29.53 -56.29 33.25
C LEU A 5 -28.85 -55.06 32.63
N ILE A 6 -28.43 -54.10 33.45
CA ILE A 6 -27.46 -53.07 33.06
C ILE A 6 -26.13 -53.46 33.72
N LEU A 7 -25.13 -53.71 32.87
CA LEU A 7 -23.76 -54.04 33.24
C LEU A 7 -22.90 -52.78 33.35
N ILE A 8 -22.03 -52.80 34.36
CA ILE A 8 -20.94 -51.86 34.63
C ILE A 8 -19.79 -52.12 33.63
N SER A 9 -19.21 -51.06 33.05
CA SER A 9 -17.85 -51.13 32.49
C SER A 9 -17.16 -49.76 32.45
N LEU A 10 -16.22 -49.62 33.39
CA LEU A 10 -14.87 -49.05 33.30
C LEU A 10 -14.59 -47.88 32.34
N ALA A 11 -14.17 -46.77 32.95
CA ALA A 11 -13.53 -45.62 32.33
C ALA A 11 -12.18 -45.99 31.69
N GLY A 12 -12.06 -45.78 30.37
CA GLY A 12 -10.80 -45.70 29.66
C GLY A 12 -10.41 -44.23 29.48
N ALA A 13 -9.28 -43.84 30.04
CA ALA A 13 -8.68 -42.52 29.84
C ALA A 13 -8.22 -42.37 28.38
N LEU A 14 -8.83 -41.44 27.65
CA LEU A 14 -8.26 -40.89 26.43
C LEU A 14 -7.69 -39.52 26.78
N VAL A 15 -6.38 -39.42 26.86
CA VAL A 15 -5.66 -38.15 26.91
C VAL A 15 -5.80 -37.52 25.52
N VAL A 16 -6.77 -36.63 25.36
CA VAL A 16 -6.76 -35.64 24.28
C VAL A 16 -5.92 -34.49 24.78
N SER A 17 -4.66 -34.44 24.33
CA SER A 17 -3.83 -33.24 24.48
C SER A 17 -4.58 -32.06 23.87
N GLY A 18 -4.94 -31.10 24.72
CA GLY A 18 -5.55 -29.85 24.29
C GLY A 18 -4.60 -29.13 23.35
N MET A 19 -4.98 -29.03 22.08
CA MET A 19 -4.48 -27.95 21.22
C MET A 19 -5.19 -26.69 21.71
N THR A 20 -4.55 -25.97 22.62
CA THR A 20 -4.83 -24.55 22.83
C THR A 20 -4.67 -23.87 21.49
N GLY A 21 -5.79 -23.48 20.88
CA GLY A 21 -5.78 -22.62 19.71
C GLY A 21 -5.02 -21.35 20.07
N ALA A 22 -3.84 -21.18 19.48
CA ALA A 22 -3.16 -19.91 19.49
C ALA A 22 -4.07 -18.94 18.73
N SER A 23 -4.80 -18.10 19.47
CA SER A 23 -5.36 -16.88 18.93
C SER A 23 -4.20 -16.12 18.29
N SER A 24 -4.23 -15.98 16.96
CA SER A 24 -3.36 -15.08 16.23
C SER A 24 -3.70 -13.65 16.63
N VAL A 25 -3.09 -13.20 17.72
CA VAL A 25 -3.00 -11.77 18.02
C VAL A 25 -2.06 -11.21 16.96
N GLU A 26 -2.62 -10.41 16.05
CA GLU A 26 -1.82 -9.61 15.12
C GLU A 26 -0.77 -8.81 15.92
N PRO A 27 0.46 -8.65 15.40
CA PRO A 27 1.46 -7.84 16.08
C PRO A 27 0.93 -6.40 16.18
N THR A 28 0.55 -5.99 17.38
CA THR A 28 0.18 -4.61 17.70
C THR A 28 1.35 -3.70 17.37
N THR A 29 1.22 -2.95 16.28
CA THR A 29 2.12 -1.84 15.96
C THR A 29 1.92 -0.76 17.02
N THR A 30 3.02 -0.28 17.59
CA THR A 30 3.08 0.82 18.58
C THR A 30 2.70 2.19 18.01
N SER A 31 2.18 2.24 16.79
CA SER A 31 1.53 3.39 16.18
C SER A 31 0.07 3.05 15.92
N GLY A 32 -0.84 3.95 16.30
CA GLY A 32 -2.29 3.78 16.18
C GLY A 32 -2.83 3.58 14.75
N PHE A 33 -1.99 3.32 13.74
CA PHE A 33 -2.38 3.11 12.35
C PHE A 33 -1.65 1.90 11.77
N SER A 34 -2.32 1.12 10.91
CA SER A 34 -1.69 0.04 10.13
C SER A 34 -0.74 0.58 9.06
N GLN A 35 0.03 -0.30 8.43
CA GLN A 35 0.91 0.04 7.30
C GLN A 35 0.16 0.67 6.10
N ARG A 36 -1.15 0.40 5.97
CA ARG A 36 -2.04 1.00 4.97
C ARG A 36 -2.73 2.27 5.47
N GLY A 37 -2.36 2.79 6.63
CA GLY A 37 -2.91 4.02 7.20
C GLY A 37 -4.32 3.86 7.78
N ILE A 38 -4.73 2.63 8.09
CA ILE A 38 -6.02 2.38 8.76
C ILE A 38 -5.85 2.61 10.27
N PRO A 39 -6.59 3.55 10.89
CA PRO A 39 -6.53 3.78 12.32
C PRO A 39 -6.96 2.56 13.13
N GLN A 40 -6.43 2.43 14.34
CA GLN A 40 -6.92 1.51 15.35
C GLN A 40 -8.30 1.94 15.85
N ASN A 41 -9.02 1.00 16.46
CA ASN A 41 -10.33 1.27 17.02
C ASN A 41 -10.29 2.45 17.99
N GLY A 42 -11.22 3.40 17.80
CA GLY A 42 -11.30 4.61 18.61
C GLY A 42 -10.43 5.75 18.10
N GLN A 43 -9.88 5.68 16.88
CA GLN A 43 -9.26 6.80 16.18
C GLN A 43 -9.96 7.08 14.84
N THR A 44 -10.12 8.36 14.49
CA THR A 44 -10.79 8.83 13.27
C THR A 44 -10.10 10.08 12.75
N LEU A 45 -9.65 10.05 11.49
CA LEU A 45 -9.08 11.23 10.85
C LEU A 45 -10.18 12.20 10.42
N LEU A 46 -9.96 13.51 10.61
CA LEU A 46 -10.78 14.55 9.98
C LEU A 46 -10.02 15.13 8.79
N GLY A 47 -10.70 15.34 7.67
CA GLY A 47 -10.10 15.92 6.49
C GLY A 47 -11.09 16.56 5.54
N ALA A 48 -10.61 16.84 4.34
CA ALA A 48 -11.42 17.43 3.29
C ALA A 48 -10.92 17.07 1.89
N ALA A 49 -11.84 17.17 0.93
CA ALA A 49 -11.54 17.27 -0.48
C ALA A 49 -11.04 18.68 -0.79
N ALA A 50 -9.88 18.77 -1.43
CA ALA A 50 -9.31 20.02 -1.92
C ALA A 50 -8.86 19.85 -3.37
N TRP A 51 -9.16 20.84 -4.22
CA TRP A 51 -8.94 20.72 -5.66
C TRP A 51 -7.51 21.12 -6.10
N SER A 52 -6.87 22.00 -5.35
CA SER A 52 -5.48 22.41 -5.57
C SER A 52 -4.74 22.60 -4.25
N ASP A 53 -3.41 22.59 -4.32
CA ASP A 53 -2.56 22.81 -3.14
C ASP A 53 -2.77 24.22 -2.55
N ALA A 54 -2.94 25.24 -3.40
CA ALA A 54 -3.22 26.60 -2.94
C ALA A 54 -4.57 26.74 -2.20
N GLU A 55 -5.61 26.03 -2.66
CA GLU A 55 -6.91 26.00 -1.95
C GLU A 55 -6.81 25.22 -0.63
N LEU A 56 -5.98 24.17 -0.58
CA LEU A 56 -5.71 23.43 0.65
C LEU A 56 -4.98 24.29 1.68
N ASP A 57 -3.86 24.91 1.28
CA ASP A 57 -3.05 25.75 2.18
C ASP A 57 -3.88 26.90 2.74
N ALA A 58 -4.63 27.59 1.87
CA ALA A 58 -5.53 28.66 2.30
C ALA A 58 -6.63 28.17 3.26
N PHE A 59 -7.14 26.94 3.06
CA PHE A 59 -8.13 26.37 3.96
C PHE A 59 -7.51 26.03 5.32
N GLU A 60 -6.35 25.36 5.35
CA GLU A 60 -5.66 25.00 6.58
C GLU A 60 -5.22 26.23 7.40
N ASP A 61 -4.80 27.31 6.73
CA ASP A 61 -4.55 28.61 7.35
C ASP A 61 -5.82 29.16 8.01
N GLN A 62 -6.97 29.07 7.33
CA GLN A 62 -8.25 29.55 7.87
C GLN A 62 -8.72 28.74 9.06
N VAL A 63 -8.60 27.41 9.02
CA VAL A 63 -9.02 26.54 10.13
C VAL A 63 -7.96 26.42 11.21
N GLY A 64 -6.73 26.87 10.97
CA GLY A 64 -5.65 26.94 11.96
C GLY A 64 -5.06 25.59 12.30
N GLY A 65 -4.90 24.71 11.30
CA GLY A 65 -4.30 23.39 11.48
C GLY A 65 -4.31 22.54 10.23
N THR A 66 -3.46 21.52 10.22
CA THR A 66 -3.33 20.58 9.11
C THR A 66 -4.38 19.48 9.16
N LEU A 67 -4.92 19.10 8.00
CA LEU A 67 -5.89 18.01 7.85
C LEU A 67 -5.28 16.65 8.24
N GLY A 68 -6.08 15.74 8.79
CA GLY A 68 -5.66 14.35 9.05
C GLY A 68 -5.71 13.46 7.81
N VAL A 69 -6.60 13.75 6.86
CA VAL A 69 -6.74 13.05 5.56
C VAL A 69 -7.03 14.08 4.46
N ARG A 70 -6.52 13.86 3.25
CA ARG A 70 -6.86 14.68 2.08
C ARG A 70 -7.45 13.83 0.98
N ARG A 71 -8.60 14.26 0.44
CA ARG A 71 -9.21 13.70 -0.77
C ARG A 71 -8.73 14.45 -2.01
N SER A 72 -8.21 13.72 -2.99
CA SER A 72 -7.69 14.26 -4.25
C SER A 72 -8.14 13.43 -5.46
N TYR A 73 -8.35 14.08 -6.60
CA TYR A 73 -8.94 13.45 -7.80
C TYR A 73 -8.01 13.55 -9.00
N PHE A 74 -7.87 12.44 -9.70
CA PHE A 74 -6.91 12.29 -10.78
C PHE A 74 -7.55 11.70 -12.03
N GLY A 75 -7.12 12.20 -13.19
CA GLY A 75 -7.45 11.63 -14.47
C GLY A 75 -6.59 10.41 -14.80
N THR A 76 -6.84 9.84 -15.97
CA THR A 76 -6.16 8.64 -16.46
C THR A 76 -4.63 8.79 -16.55
N ASN A 77 -4.12 9.98 -16.89
CA ASN A 77 -2.69 10.20 -17.16
C ASN A 77 -1.95 10.89 -16.01
N SER A 78 -2.42 10.71 -14.78
CA SER A 78 -2.01 11.52 -13.62
C SER A 78 -1.21 10.73 -12.57
N ALA A 79 -0.65 9.57 -12.91
CA ALA A 79 0.05 8.71 -11.95
C ALA A 79 1.23 9.41 -11.25
N SER A 80 2.07 10.15 -12.00
CA SER A 80 3.19 10.91 -11.42
C SER A 80 2.72 12.08 -10.53
N SER A 81 1.71 12.83 -10.97
CA SER A 81 1.15 13.92 -10.15
C SER A 81 0.48 13.41 -8.89
N ALA A 82 -0.16 12.24 -8.95
CA ALA A 82 -0.76 11.60 -7.79
C ALA A 82 0.28 11.15 -6.76
N ALA A 83 1.41 10.57 -7.21
CA ALA A 83 2.50 10.21 -6.33
C ALA A 83 3.18 11.43 -5.69
N LYS A 84 3.33 12.53 -6.45
CA LYS A 84 3.80 13.81 -5.91
C LYS A 84 2.86 14.33 -4.82
N ALA A 85 1.56 14.44 -5.12
CA ALA A 85 0.56 14.91 -4.15
C ALA A 85 0.53 14.02 -2.89
N ALA A 86 0.60 12.71 -3.05
CA ALA A 86 0.66 11.78 -1.91
C ALA A 86 1.90 12.01 -1.03
N SER A 87 3.06 12.25 -1.65
CA SER A 87 4.30 12.54 -0.92
C SER A 87 4.21 13.87 -0.16
N GLU A 88 3.58 14.89 -0.75
CA GLU A 88 3.36 16.19 -0.12
C GLU A 88 2.35 16.11 1.04
N ASP A 89 1.28 15.34 0.86
CA ASP A 89 0.31 15.06 1.92
C ASP A 89 0.95 14.37 3.11
N LEU A 90 1.76 13.32 2.86
CA LEU A 90 2.45 12.59 3.91
C LEU A 90 3.51 13.44 4.62
N ALA A 91 4.25 14.27 3.88
CA ALA A 91 5.20 15.22 4.48
C ALA A 91 4.51 16.25 5.39
N ALA A 92 3.24 16.58 5.12
CA ALA A 92 2.41 17.42 5.96
C ALA A 92 1.67 16.62 7.07
N GLY A 93 1.85 15.30 7.17
CA GLY A 93 1.17 14.47 8.17
C GLY A 93 -0.31 14.20 7.85
N ARG A 94 -0.69 14.29 6.58
CA ARG A 94 -2.02 13.94 6.06
C ARG A 94 -1.98 12.54 5.46
N LEU A 95 -3.05 11.76 5.65
CA LEU A 95 -3.27 10.54 4.88
C LEU A 95 -3.80 10.91 3.48
N PRO A 96 -3.10 10.57 2.38
CA PRO A 96 -3.62 10.78 1.03
C PRO A 96 -4.68 9.75 0.67
N TRP A 97 -5.88 10.20 0.27
CA TRP A 97 -6.96 9.38 -0.28
C TRP A 97 -7.28 9.80 -1.71
N LEU A 98 -6.77 9.02 -2.66
CA LEU A 98 -6.71 9.35 -4.07
C LEU A 98 -7.80 8.64 -4.86
N SER A 99 -8.59 9.39 -5.65
CA SER A 99 -9.55 8.85 -6.62
C SER A 99 -9.02 8.98 -8.04
N PHE A 100 -9.16 7.93 -8.84
CA PHE A 100 -8.80 7.95 -10.26
C PHE A 100 -10.00 7.64 -11.16
N LYS A 101 -10.14 8.40 -12.25
CA LYS A 101 -10.94 7.96 -13.42
C LYS A 101 -10.11 6.95 -14.24
N VAL A 102 -10.79 5.93 -14.77
CA VAL A 102 -10.15 4.77 -15.44
C VAL A 102 -10.02 5.00 -16.96
N PRO A 103 -9.00 4.42 -17.63
CA PRO A 103 -8.73 4.60 -19.07
C PRO A 103 -9.76 3.96 -20.00
N TYR A 104 -10.44 2.90 -19.55
CA TYR A 104 -11.31 2.08 -20.39
C TYR A 104 -12.67 1.85 -19.72
N SER A 105 -13.64 1.32 -20.48
CA SER A 105 -14.91 0.85 -19.91
C SER A 105 -14.66 -0.20 -18.82
N TRP A 106 -15.56 -0.32 -17.86
CA TRP A 106 -15.42 -1.27 -16.76
C TRP A 106 -15.24 -2.71 -17.26
N SER A 107 -15.97 -3.12 -18.30
CA SER A 107 -15.80 -4.43 -18.95
C SER A 107 -14.42 -4.66 -19.57
N LYS A 108 -13.78 -3.62 -20.11
CA LYS A 108 -12.40 -3.69 -20.62
C LYS A 108 -11.39 -3.73 -19.48
N MET A 109 -11.58 -2.90 -18.45
CA MET A 109 -10.78 -2.92 -17.24
C MET A 109 -10.82 -4.30 -16.56
N ALA A 110 -12.01 -4.90 -16.43
CA ALA A 110 -12.22 -6.23 -15.86
C ALA A 110 -11.52 -7.36 -16.63
N ARG A 111 -11.39 -7.21 -17.97
CA ARG A 111 -10.66 -8.15 -18.84
C ARG A 111 -9.15 -7.93 -18.84
N GLY A 112 -8.67 -6.89 -18.18
CA GLY A 112 -7.25 -6.61 -17.99
C GLY A 112 -6.65 -5.57 -18.94
N ASP A 113 -7.45 -4.90 -19.76
CA ASP A 113 -6.94 -3.86 -20.68
C ASP A 113 -6.24 -2.71 -19.91
N GLY A 114 -6.73 -2.42 -18.69
CA GLY A 114 -6.17 -1.39 -17.80
C GLY A 114 -5.04 -1.85 -16.88
N ASP A 115 -4.59 -3.08 -16.97
CA ASP A 115 -3.62 -3.66 -16.03
C ASP A 115 -2.27 -2.91 -16.01
N ALA A 116 -1.75 -2.55 -17.18
CA ALA A 116 -0.47 -1.85 -17.29
C ALA A 116 -0.56 -0.46 -16.64
N TRP A 117 -1.68 0.22 -16.84
CA TRP A 117 -1.99 1.50 -16.21
C TRP A 117 -2.09 1.39 -14.69
N ALA A 118 -2.80 0.38 -14.19
CA ALA A 118 -2.92 0.16 -12.75
C ALA A 118 -1.58 -0.21 -12.10
N ARG A 119 -0.75 -1.01 -12.78
CA ARG A 119 0.62 -1.31 -12.33
C ARG A 119 1.51 -0.07 -12.28
N ASP A 120 1.35 0.86 -13.21
CA ASP A 120 2.09 2.11 -13.21
C ASP A 120 1.74 2.98 -11.99
N ILE A 121 0.45 3.10 -11.67
CA ILE A 121 -0.02 3.79 -10.45
C ILE A 121 0.52 3.07 -9.21
N ALA A 122 0.34 1.75 -9.11
CA ALA A 122 0.80 0.97 -7.97
C ALA A 122 2.32 1.12 -7.75
N ASN A 123 3.12 1.09 -8.81
CA ASN A 123 4.57 1.26 -8.68
C ASN A 123 4.94 2.63 -8.14
N LYS A 124 4.37 3.70 -8.69
CA LYS A 124 4.68 5.07 -8.25
C LYS A 124 4.19 5.36 -6.83
N LEU A 125 2.97 4.95 -6.48
CA LEU A 125 2.44 5.13 -5.12
C LEU A 125 3.11 4.21 -4.11
N GLY A 126 3.58 3.04 -4.54
CA GLY A 126 4.33 2.12 -3.70
C GLY A 126 5.76 2.56 -3.36
N GLU A 127 6.25 3.62 -4.02
CA GLU A 127 7.55 4.25 -3.74
C GLU A 127 7.42 5.45 -2.77
N VAL A 128 6.19 5.86 -2.44
CA VAL A 128 5.94 6.95 -1.50
C VAL A 128 6.18 6.46 -0.06
N ASP A 129 6.85 7.30 0.75
CA ASP A 129 7.23 7.01 2.14
C ASP A 129 6.05 7.20 3.11
N GLY A 130 5.06 6.30 3.01
CA GLY A 130 3.90 6.28 3.88
C GLY A 130 2.64 5.67 3.24
N PRO A 131 1.56 5.57 4.03
CA PRO A 131 0.33 4.96 3.57
C PRO A 131 -0.42 5.82 2.55
N VAL A 132 -1.08 5.18 1.58
CA VAL A 132 -1.93 5.83 0.59
C VAL A 132 -3.21 5.05 0.39
N TRP A 133 -4.38 5.70 0.44
CA TRP A 133 -5.64 5.09 0.06
C TRP A 133 -5.95 5.39 -1.41
N VAL A 134 -6.35 4.37 -2.18
CA VAL A 134 -6.63 4.52 -3.60
C VAL A 134 -8.00 3.94 -3.94
N ALA A 135 -8.79 4.71 -4.67
CA ALA A 135 -10.05 4.28 -5.24
C ALA A 135 -10.13 4.51 -6.75
N PHE A 136 -10.77 3.57 -7.44
CA PHE A 136 -11.01 3.64 -8.87
C PHE A 136 -12.49 3.81 -9.15
N HIS A 137 -12.83 4.90 -9.85
CA HIS A 137 -14.21 5.19 -10.27
C HIS A 137 -15.20 5.15 -9.10
N HIS A 138 -15.04 6.10 -8.16
CA HIS A 138 -16.00 6.30 -7.06
C HIS A 138 -17.41 6.58 -7.59
N GLU A 139 -18.41 6.27 -6.76
CA GLU A 139 -19.84 6.46 -7.03
C GLU A 139 -20.30 5.90 -8.39
N PRO A 140 -20.17 4.59 -8.64
CA PRO A 140 -20.57 3.99 -9.91
C PRO A 140 -22.10 3.96 -10.16
N GLU A 141 -22.92 4.38 -9.20
CA GLU A 141 -24.37 4.32 -9.26
C GLU A 141 -24.92 5.18 -10.40
N GLY A 142 -25.40 4.53 -11.46
CA GLY A 142 -25.97 5.20 -12.64
C GLY A 142 -25.00 5.37 -13.81
N ASP A 143 -23.72 5.03 -13.62
CA ASP A 143 -22.67 5.25 -14.64
C ASP A 143 -22.44 4.05 -15.58
N GLY A 144 -23.05 2.91 -15.30
CA GLY A 144 -22.94 1.73 -16.17
C GLY A 144 -23.47 0.43 -15.57
N TYR A 145 -23.00 -0.68 -16.13
CA TYR A 145 -23.39 -2.02 -15.68
C TYR A 145 -22.60 -2.44 -14.44
N ILE A 146 -23.24 -2.45 -13.28
CA ILE A 146 -22.61 -2.68 -11.97
C ILE A 146 -21.77 -3.96 -11.89
N PRO A 147 -22.19 -5.12 -12.43
CA PRO A 147 -21.34 -6.31 -12.41
C PRO A 147 -19.98 -6.11 -13.10
N ASP A 148 -19.89 -5.28 -14.13
CA ASP A 148 -18.62 -4.95 -14.76
C ASP A 148 -17.75 -4.06 -13.85
N TRP A 149 -18.35 -3.12 -13.11
CA TRP A 149 -17.64 -2.33 -12.12
C TRP A 149 -17.09 -3.23 -11.00
N VAL A 150 -17.89 -4.14 -10.47
CA VAL A 150 -17.44 -5.11 -9.44
C VAL A 150 -16.31 -5.98 -9.97
N ALA A 151 -16.43 -6.50 -11.19
CA ALA A 151 -15.38 -7.28 -11.83
C ALA A 151 -14.09 -6.46 -12.05
N MET A 152 -14.20 -5.20 -12.40
CA MET A 152 -13.08 -4.26 -12.46
C MET A 152 -12.41 -4.11 -11.10
N GLN A 153 -13.17 -3.86 -10.01
CA GLN A 153 -12.58 -3.73 -8.67
C GLN A 153 -11.82 -5.00 -8.26
N ARG A 154 -12.40 -6.18 -8.52
CA ARG A 154 -11.75 -7.49 -8.26
C ARG A 154 -10.45 -7.67 -9.07
N ARG A 155 -10.36 -7.08 -10.26
CA ARG A 155 -9.15 -7.14 -11.11
C ARG A 155 -8.07 -6.17 -10.63
N LEU A 156 -8.43 -4.95 -10.29
CA LEU A 156 -7.50 -3.87 -9.96
C LEU A 156 -6.95 -3.98 -8.53
N SER A 157 -7.77 -4.43 -7.59
CA SER A 157 -7.37 -4.55 -6.19
C SER A 157 -6.09 -5.36 -5.99
N PRO A 158 -5.95 -6.60 -6.52
CA PRO A 158 -4.72 -7.38 -6.36
C PRO A 158 -3.48 -6.73 -6.97
N ILE A 159 -3.63 -5.83 -7.96
CA ILE A 159 -2.50 -5.10 -8.54
C ILE A 159 -2.01 -4.03 -7.56
N MET A 160 -2.93 -3.25 -6.97
CA MET A 160 -2.58 -2.21 -6.00
C MET A 160 -2.04 -2.80 -4.70
N ARG A 161 -2.70 -3.86 -4.20
CA ARG A 161 -2.39 -4.50 -2.92
C ARG A 161 -1.05 -5.27 -2.91
N GLN A 162 -0.37 -5.39 -4.05
CA GLN A 162 1.04 -5.84 -4.11
C GLN A 162 1.98 -4.88 -3.38
N LYS A 163 1.57 -3.62 -3.19
CA LYS A 163 2.31 -2.64 -2.41
C LYS A 163 1.74 -2.58 -0.99
N PRO A 164 2.57 -2.81 0.04
CA PRO A 164 2.06 -2.96 1.40
C PRO A 164 1.54 -1.65 2.00
N ASN A 165 1.99 -0.49 1.50
CA ASN A 165 1.55 0.84 1.92
C ASN A 165 0.22 1.29 1.28
N ILE A 166 -0.28 0.58 0.26
CA ILE A 166 -1.50 0.99 -0.45
C ILE A 166 -2.74 0.32 0.15
N GLY A 167 -3.64 1.12 0.70
CA GLY A 167 -5.01 0.72 1.04
C GLY A 167 -5.93 0.81 -0.17
N PHE A 168 -6.48 -0.31 -0.62
CA PHE A 168 -7.46 -0.31 -1.70
C PHE A 168 -8.84 0.04 -1.16
N SER A 169 -9.42 1.11 -1.69
CA SER A 169 -10.73 1.61 -1.30
C SER A 169 -11.71 1.52 -2.45
N ILE A 170 -12.96 1.18 -2.13
CA ILE A 170 -14.09 1.47 -3.00
C ILE A 170 -14.92 2.57 -2.34
N ILE A 171 -15.57 3.42 -3.14
CA ILE A 171 -16.39 4.51 -2.63
C ILE A 171 -17.74 4.48 -3.33
N LEU A 172 -18.81 4.46 -2.55
CA LEU A 172 -20.20 4.36 -2.98
C LEU A 172 -20.99 5.57 -2.50
N MET A 173 -22.16 5.85 -3.09
CA MET A 173 -23.00 6.97 -2.63
C MET A 173 -23.60 6.75 -1.23
N GLY A 174 -23.72 5.49 -0.78
CA GLY A 174 -24.32 5.10 0.49
C GLY A 174 -25.85 5.10 0.48
N TRP A 175 -26.49 6.10 -0.13
CA TRP A 175 -27.97 6.18 -0.17
C TRP A 175 -28.59 4.97 -0.88
N TYR A 176 -28.06 4.61 -2.06
CA TYR A 176 -28.58 3.47 -2.81
C TYR A 176 -28.39 2.14 -2.07
N GLN A 177 -27.27 2.00 -1.37
CA GLN A 177 -26.93 0.76 -0.69
C GLN A 177 -27.80 0.48 0.52
N PHE A 178 -28.24 1.52 1.24
CA PHE A 178 -28.91 1.37 2.54
C PHE A 178 -30.35 1.87 2.61
N PHE A 179 -30.74 2.81 1.74
CA PHE A 179 -32.03 3.49 1.85
C PHE A 179 -32.88 3.45 0.57
N SER A 180 -32.36 2.88 -0.52
CA SER A 180 -33.09 2.66 -1.76
C SER A 180 -33.69 1.25 -1.82
N ASN A 181 -34.73 1.09 -2.67
CA ASN A 181 -35.28 -0.21 -3.04
C ASN A 181 -34.63 -0.83 -4.30
N ARG A 182 -33.54 -0.21 -4.81
CA ARG A 182 -32.80 -0.68 -5.99
C ARG A 182 -31.86 -1.83 -5.62
N SER A 183 -32.33 -3.06 -5.74
CA SER A 183 -31.54 -4.26 -5.42
C SER A 183 -30.27 -4.39 -6.25
N ASP A 184 -30.25 -3.86 -7.47
CA ASP A 184 -29.08 -3.83 -8.36
C ASP A 184 -27.98 -2.85 -7.91
N LEU A 185 -28.28 -1.97 -6.95
CA LEU A 185 -27.36 -1.02 -6.33
C LEU A 185 -27.17 -1.27 -4.82
N SER A 186 -27.67 -2.41 -4.32
CA SER A 186 -27.51 -2.81 -2.92
C SER A 186 -26.04 -3.11 -2.57
N MET A 187 -25.71 -3.14 -1.27
CA MET A 187 -24.40 -3.62 -0.83
C MET A 187 -24.06 -4.99 -1.42
N ASP A 188 -25.00 -5.94 -1.42
CA ASP A 188 -24.77 -7.30 -1.93
C ASP A 188 -24.44 -7.31 -3.43
N ALA A 189 -25.08 -6.44 -4.22
CA ALA A 189 -24.81 -6.34 -5.65
C ALA A 189 -23.45 -5.68 -5.95
N MET A 190 -23.02 -4.75 -5.09
CA MET A 190 -21.86 -3.91 -5.34
C MET A 190 -20.61 -4.37 -4.59
N TRP A 191 -20.73 -5.32 -3.65
CA TRP A 191 -19.63 -5.79 -2.83
C TRP A 191 -18.65 -6.69 -3.61
N PRO A 192 -17.38 -6.27 -3.81
CA PRO A 192 -16.39 -7.10 -4.50
C PRO A 192 -15.96 -8.32 -3.68
N GLY A 193 -16.07 -8.25 -2.35
CA GLY A 193 -15.58 -9.25 -1.40
C GLY A 193 -14.48 -8.68 -0.52
N ARG A 194 -14.46 -9.08 0.76
CA ARG A 194 -13.54 -8.55 1.78
C ARG A 194 -12.06 -8.67 1.43
N GLN A 195 -11.68 -9.70 0.68
CA GLN A 195 -10.30 -9.92 0.24
C GLN A 195 -9.81 -8.86 -0.76
N TYR A 196 -10.71 -8.03 -1.31
CA TYR A 196 -10.37 -7.00 -2.30
C TYR A 196 -10.39 -5.59 -1.72
N VAL A 197 -11.02 -5.35 -0.57
CA VAL A 197 -11.26 -4.00 -0.04
C VAL A 197 -10.59 -3.86 1.31
N ASP A 198 -9.77 -2.83 1.48
CA ASP A 198 -9.21 -2.45 2.77
C ASP A 198 -10.08 -1.38 3.46
N VAL A 199 -10.62 -0.44 2.67
CA VAL A 199 -11.47 0.66 3.17
C VAL A 199 -12.72 0.83 2.32
N LEU A 200 -13.88 0.67 2.93
CA LEU A 200 -15.19 0.96 2.34
C LEU A 200 -15.54 2.44 2.57
N GLY A 201 -15.44 3.25 1.52
CA GLY A 201 -15.79 4.67 1.52
C GLY A 201 -17.26 4.90 1.15
N PHE A 202 -17.85 5.95 1.71
CA PHE A 202 -19.18 6.42 1.34
C PHE A 202 -19.23 7.94 1.19
N ASP A 203 -20.10 8.41 0.30
CA ASP A 203 -20.31 9.84 0.01
C ASP A 203 -21.73 10.31 0.42
N PRO A 204 -22.14 10.16 1.70
CA PRO A 204 -23.44 10.67 2.17
C PRO A 204 -23.40 12.19 2.34
N TYR A 205 -24.48 12.85 1.91
CA TYR A 205 -24.64 14.31 2.05
C TYR A 205 -25.93 14.65 2.79
N ASN A 206 -25.92 15.74 3.55
CA ASN A 206 -27.14 16.31 4.13
C ASN A 206 -27.74 17.33 3.17
N TRP A 207 -28.79 16.96 2.46
CA TRP A 207 -29.35 17.77 1.37
C TRP A 207 -30.27 18.94 1.80
N TYR A 208 -30.32 19.26 3.10
CA TYR A 208 -31.26 20.25 3.61
C TYR A 208 -30.93 21.65 3.06
N GLY A 209 -31.91 22.31 2.44
CA GLY A 209 -31.80 23.67 1.92
C GLY A 209 -31.23 23.77 0.49
N THR A 210 -30.83 22.66 -0.13
CA THR A 210 -30.31 22.63 -1.51
C THR A 210 -31.40 22.73 -2.56
N SER A 211 -31.10 23.31 -3.73
CA SER A 211 -32.01 23.29 -4.88
C SER A 211 -31.73 22.12 -5.82
N LYS A 212 -32.77 21.47 -6.34
CA LYS A 212 -32.59 20.52 -7.45
C LYS A 212 -32.10 21.26 -8.69
N LYS A 213 -30.99 20.82 -9.27
CA LYS A 213 -30.39 21.44 -10.47
C LYS A 213 -31.35 21.57 -11.65
N SER A 214 -32.25 20.61 -11.84
CA SER A 214 -33.18 20.59 -12.97
C SER A 214 -34.43 21.46 -12.80
N THR A 215 -34.88 21.70 -11.56
CA THR A 215 -36.16 22.38 -11.29
C THR A 215 -36.03 23.63 -10.44
N GLY A 216 -34.89 23.86 -9.79
CA GLY A 216 -34.70 24.91 -8.78
C GLY A 216 -35.49 24.69 -7.49
N GLU A 217 -36.17 23.55 -7.35
CA GLU A 217 -36.98 23.24 -6.18
C GLU A 217 -36.10 22.93 -4.96
N LYS A 218 -36.36 23.58 -3.83
CA LYS A 218 -35.64 23.35 -2.58
C LYS A 218 -35.98 21.99 -1.96
N LYS A 219 -34.94 21.24 -1.58
CA LYS A 219 -35.02 19.99 -0.80
C LYS A 219 -34.85 20.32 0.68
N TYR A 220 -35.79 19.87 1.50
CA TYR A 220 -35.74 20.00 2.97
C TYR A 220 -35.68 18.65 3.67
N THR A 221 -35.07 17.66 3.00
CA THR A 221 -34.78 16.37 3.64
C THR A 221 -33.55 16.54 4.50
N TRP A 222 -33.61 16.04 5.73
CA TRP A 222 -32.47 15.98 6.61
C TRP A 222 -31.93 14.57 6.61
N ASP A 223 -30.66 14.45 6.24
CA ASP A 223 -29.93 13.19 6.26
C ASP A 223 -28.86 13.30 7.35
N GLU A 224 -29.11 12.66 8.49
CA GLU A 224 -28.15 12.63 9.59
C GLU A 224 -27.09 11.55 9.31
N MET A 225 -25.81 11.92 9.42
CA MET A 225 -24.70 11.00 9.11
C MET A 225 -24.76 9.70 9.94
N LYS A 226 -25.22 9.79 11.19
CA LYS A 226 -25.36 8.60 12.05
C LYS A 226 -26.24 7.50 11.43
N TRP A 227 -27.26 7.84 10.67
CA TRP A 227 -28.11 6.82 10.03
C TRP A 227 -27.31 5.95 9.07
N TYR A 228 -26.38 6.56 8.33
CA TYR A 228 -25.45 5.83 7.48
C TYR A 228 -24.49 5.00 8.32
N TYR A 229 -23.95 5.55 9.43
CA TYR A 229 -23.02 4.80 10.28
C TYR A 229 -23.67 3.55 10.89
N ASP A 230 -24.90 3.67 11.36
CA ASP A 230 -25.68 2.55 11.90
C ASP A 230 -25.96 1.50 10.81
N ALA A 231 -26.30 1.93 9.59
CA ALA A 231 -26.51 1.03 8.46
C ALA A 231 -25.22 0.33 8.00
N ILE A 232 -24.10 1.05 7.93
CA ILE A 232 -22.78 0.53 7.55
C ILE A 232 -22.32 -0.50 8.58
N THR A 233 -22.32 -0.13 9.86
CA THR A 233 -21.86 -1.02 10.94
C THR A 233 -22.78 -2.23 11.10
N GLY A 234 -24.09 -2.05 10.97
CA GLY A 234 -25.06 -3.15 10.92
C GLY A 234 -24.78 -4.12 9.78
N TRP A 235 -24.58 -3.62 8.55
CA TRP A 235 -24.24 -4.48 7.42
C TRP A 235 -22.90 -5.20 7.60
N LEU A 236 -21.85 -4.51 8.07
CA LEU A 236 -20.55 -5.12 8.35
C LEU A 236 -20.68 -6.25 9.39
N GLN A 237 -21.53 -6.05 10.40
CA GLN A 237 -21.79 -7.03 11.44
C GLN A 237 -22.55 -8.25 10.88
N ASP A 238 -23.66 -8.00 10.19
CA ASP A 238 -24.56 -9.04 9.67
C ASP A 238 -23.90 -9.91 8.60
N THR A 239 -22.92 -9.37 7.88
CA THR A 239 -22.23 -10.07 6.78
C THR A 239 -20.84 -10.60 7.15
N GLY A 240 -20.38 -10.42 8.40
CA GLY A 240 -19.08 -10.93 8.84
C GLY A 240 -17.88 -10.20 8.23
N ASN A 241 -18.04 -8.91 7.91
CA ASN A 241 -17.04 -8.06 7.27
C ASN A 241 -16.44 -7.01 8.22
N GLN A 242 -16.56 -7.19 9.54
CA GLN A 242 -16.09 -6.23 10.56
C GLN A 242 -14.57 -5.96 10.51
N SER A 243 -13.80 -6.80 9.83
CA SER A 243 -12.36 -6.59 9.60
C SER A 243 -12.06 -5.58 8.50
N VAL A 244 -13.06 -5.15 7.72
CA VAL A 244 -12.89 -4.12 6.68
C VAL A 244 -13.16 -2.76 7.31
N ALA A 245 -12.22 -1.83 7.18
CA ALA A 245 -12.40 -0.47 7.66
C ALA A 245 -13.46 0.26 6.82
N TRP A 246 -14.14 1.24 7.40
CA TRP A 246 -15.08 2.08 6.67
C TRP A 246 -14.82 3.56 6.95
N ALA A 247 -15.16 4.41 5.99
CA ALA A 247 -14.91 5.84 6.06
C ALA A 247 -15.97 6.63 5.29
N VAL A 248 -16.09 7.91 5.62
CA VAL A 248 -16.85 8.89 4.85
C VAL A 248 -15.85 9.62 3.97
N ALA A 249 -15.96 9.33 2.69
CA ALA A 249 -15.10 9.82 1.65
C ALA A 249 -15.48 11.27 1.29
N GLU A 250 -16.77 11.58 1.31
CA GLU A 250 -17.31 12.92 1.12
C GLU A 250 -18.58 13.13 1.95
N THR A 251 -18.76 14.34 2.47
CA THR A 251 -20.02 14.80 3.05
C THR A 251 -20.10 16.32 3.00
N GLY A 252 -21.30 16.86 3.11
CA GLY A 252 -21.56 18.30 3.12
C GLY A 252 -22.85 18.66 3.86
N TYR A 253 -22.84 19.82 4.52
CA TYR A 253 -23.99 20.47 5.16
C TYR A 253 -24.11 21.91 4.66
N THR A 254 -25.31 22.39 4.35
CA THR A 254 -25.50 23.75 3.81
C THR A 254 -25.34 24.72 4.98
N ASP A 255 -25.14 26.00 4.70
CA ASP A 255 -25.18 27.01 5.77
C ASP A 255 -26.54 26.98 6.47
N GLN A 256 -27.62 26.81 5.71
CA GLN A 256 -28.96 26.65 6.26
C GLN A 256 -29.10 25.42 7.18
N ALA A 257 -28.46 24.30 6.84
CA ALA A 257 -28.45 23.10 7.68
C ALA A 257 -27.59 23.31 8.93
N ALA A 258 -26.45 23.97 8.80
CA ALA A 258 -25.54 24.29 9.92
C ALA A 258 -26.15 25.29 10.90
N ASP A 259 -27.06 26.17 10.45
CA ASP A 259 -27.74 27.15 11.29
C ASP A 259 -29.07 26.63 11.89
N MET A 260 -29.49 25.41 11.56
CA MET A 260 -30.80 24.89 11.97
C MET A 260 -30.91 24.79 13.51
N PRO A 261 -32.01 25.25 14.15
CA PRO A 261 -32.18 25.05 15.59
C PRO A 261 -32.47 23.58 15.93
N ARG A 262 -32.28 23.23 17.21
CA ARG A 262 -32.70 21.91 17.72
C ARG A 262 -34.21 21.75 17.57
N ARG A 263 -34.67 20.63 17.00
CA ARG A 263 -36.07 20.42 16.57
C ARG A 263 -36.54 21.43 15.52
N GLY A 264 -35.63 21.79 14.62
CA GLY A 264 -35.95 22.58 13.45
C GLY A 264 -37.09 21.96 12.66
N THR A 265 -38.00 22.81 12.18
CA THR A 265 -39.11 22.41 11.31
C THR A 265 -38.84 22.99 9.92
N ALA A 266 -38.91 22.17 8.88
CA ALA A 266 -38.85 22.63 7.51
C ALA A 266 -40.02 23.58 7.19
N PRO A 267 -39.95 24.41 6.14
CA PRO A 267 -41.05 25.29 5.76
C PRO A 267 -42.39 24.58 5.51
N ASP A 268 -42.36 23.27 5.27
CA ASP A 268 -43.54 22.42 5.09
C ASP A 268 -44.07 21.76 6.38
N GLY A 269 -43.53 22.12 7.55
CA GLY A 269 -44.03 21.65 8.85
C GLY A 269 -43.39 20.35 9.35
N ARG A 270 -42.48 19.73 8.61
CA ARG A 270 -41.78 18.50 9.06
C ARG A 270 -40.67 18.81 10.05
N VAL A 271 -40.61 18.09 11.17
CA VAL A 271 -39.44 18.13 12.07
C VAL A 271 -38.27 17.47 11.34
N VAL A 272 -37.19 18.23 11.19
CA VAL A 272 -36.03 17.82 10.39
C VAL A 272 -34.77 17.60 11.22
N SER A 273 -34.67 18.09 12.45
CA SER A 273 -33.51 17.77 13.32
C SER A 273 -33.92 17.38 14.74
N GLU A 274 -33.93 16.08 15.03
CA GLU A 274 -34.31 15.56 16.35
C GLU A 274 -33.11 15.39 17.30
N ARG A 275 -31.90 15.20 16.75
CA ARG A 275 -30.70 14.86 17.52
C ARG A 275 -29.91 16.06 18.07
N GLY A 276 -30.19 17.27 17.62
CA GLY A 276 -29.49 18.46 18.10
C GLY A 276 -29.70 19.69 17.22
N SER A 277 -29.02 20.79 17.51
CA SER A 277 -28.94 21.91 16.57
C SER A 277 -28.10 21.51 15.35
N GLY A 278 -28.41 22.11 14.21
CA GLY A 278 -27.52 22.23 13.07
C GLY A 278 -26.13 22.68 13.49
N ALA A 279 -26.01 23.60 14.45
CA ALA A 279 -24.72 24.12 14.91
C ALA A 279 -23.73 23.03 15.39
N ASP A 280 -24.23 21.88 15.86
CA ASP A 280 -23.40 20.76 16.34
C ASP A 280 -23.22 19.66 15.29
N TRP A 281 -23.55 19.91 14.02
CA TRP A 281 -23.58 18.90 12.95
C TRP A 281 -22.27 18.13 12.84
N LEU A 282 -21.13 18.84 12.79
CA LEU A 282 -19.83 18.20 12.63
C LEU A 282 -19.35 17.55 13.92
N THR A 283 -19.68 18.12 15.09
CA THR A 283 -19.43 17.47 16.38
C THR A 283 -20.09 16.09 16.40
N ARG A 284 -21.38 16.01 16.05
CA ARG A 284 -22.10 14.73 15.99
C ARG A 284 -21.55 13.80 14.91
N ALA A 285 -21.36 14.29 13.68
CA ALA A 285 -20.84 13.48 12.59
C ALA A 285 -19.49 12.86 12.95
N TYR A 286 -18.58 13.64 13.52
CA TYR A 286 -17.26 13.14 13.92
C TYR A 286 -17.32 12.22 15.14
N ASP A 287 -18.03 12.59 16.21
CA ASP A 287 -18.09 11.80 17.45
C ASP A 287 -18.85 10.49 17.26
N ASP A 288 -19.97 10.50 16.54
CA ASP A 288 -20.72 9.28 16.21
C ASP A 288 -19.88 8.36 15.32
N MET A 289 -19.12 8.92 14.37
CA MET A 289 -18.21 8.14 13.53
C MET A 289 -17.11 7.48 14.35
N LYS A 290 -16.46 8.24 15.23
CA LYS A 290 -15.40 7.75 16.11
C LYS A 290 -15.91 6.66 17.05
N ALA A 291 -17.09 6.85 17.63
CA ALA A 291 -17.75 5.85 18.47
C ALA A 291 -18.11 4.58 17.69
N ALA A 292 -18.46 4.70 16.41
CA ALA A 292 -18.79 3.59 15.52
C ALA A 292 -17.56 2.94 14.85
N GLY A 293 -16.34 3.40 15.18
CA GLY A 293 -15.08 2.85 14.64
C GLY A 293 -14.81 3.24 13.18
N GLY A 294 -15.37 4.35 12.70
CA GLY A 294 -15.10 4.86 11.36
C GLY A 294 -13.70 5.47 11.24
N ALA A 295 -13.01 5.19 10.14
CA ALA A 295 -11.60 5.50 10.00
C ALA A 295 -11.30 6.96 9.63
N ALA A 296 -12.14 7.57 8.79
CA ALA A 296 -11.91 8.93 8.31
C ALA A 296 -13.22 9.62 7.91
N LEU A 297 -13.34 10.90 8.25
CA LEU A 297 -14.39 11.81 7.80
C LEU A 297 -13.78 12.89 6.91
N SER A 298 -13.97 12.79 5.60
CA SER A 298 -13.53 13.80 4.65
C SER A 298 -14.71 14.67 4.20
N TYR A 299 -14.60 15.96 4.43
CA TYR A 299 -15.61 16.93 4.08
C TYR A 299 -15.43 17.44 2.64
N PHE A 300 -16.52 17.60 1.88
CA PHE A 300 -16.45 18.05 0.50
C PHE A 300 -16.29 19.57 0.42
N ASN A 301 -15.06 20.05 0.57
CA ASN A 301 -14.73 21.47 0.59
C ASN A 301 -14.48 22.05 -0.81
N VAL A 302 -15.34 21.69 -1.77
CA VAL A 302 -15.25 22.13 -3.17
C VAL A 302 -16.48 22.94 -3.54
N GLY A 303 -16.26 24.14 -4.07
CA GLY A 303 -17.34 25.10 -4.34
C GLY A 303 -18.22 24.78 -5.55
N PRO A 304 -19.47 25.29 -5.56
CA PRO A 304 -20.46 25.01 -6.61
C PRO A 304 -20.00 25.42 -8.02
N ASN A 305 -19.12 26.43 -8.13
CA ASN A 305 -18.54 26.87 -9.40
C ASN A 305 -17.71 25.78 -10.09
N ARG A 306 -17.17 24.81 -9.34
CA ARG A 306 -16.35 23.71 -9.86
C ARG A 306 -17.19 22.50 -10.22
N THR A 307 -18.27 22.26 -9.48
CA THR A 307 -19.15 21.10 -9.66
C THR A 307 -20.33 21.39 -10.60
N GLY A 308 -20.57 22.66 -10.91
CA GLY A 308 -21.75 23.10 -11.66
C GLY A 308 -23.05 22.88 -10.88
N GLU A 309 -22.95 22.84 -9.54
CA GLU A 309 -24.11 22.76 -8.66
C GLU A 309 -24.72 24.15 -8.40
N PRO A 310 -25.99 24.22 -7.99
CA PRO A 310 -26.64 25.47 -7.58
C PRO A 310 -25.88 26.21 -6.47
N GLN A 311 -25.94 27.54 -6.45
CA GLN A 311 -25.19 28.35 -5.47
C GLN A 311 -25.62 28.14 -4.01
N ASP A 312 -26.82 27.59 -3.76
CA ASP A 312 -27.24 27.21 -2.42
C ASP A 312 -26.64 25.87 -1.94
N PHE A 313 -25.82 25.22 -2.78
CA PHE A 313 -24.87 24.16 -2.38
C PHE A 313 -23.68 24.81 -1.68
N SER A 314 -23.97 25.33 -0.51
CA SER A 314 -23.02 25.91 0.43
C SER A 314 -22.28 24.82 1.20
N TRP A 315 -21.92 23.68 0.59
CA TRP A 315 -21.12 22.67 1.29
C TRP A 315 -19.82 23.23 1.83
N PRO A 316 -19.00 23.98 1.04
CA PRO A 316 -17.72 24.48 1.51
C PRO A 316 -17.76 25.15 2.88
N ILE A 317 -16.69 24.98 3.64
CA ILE A 317 -16.49 25.56 4.96
C ILE A 317 -16.05 27.02 4.79
N THR A 318 -16.99 27.90 4.47
CA THR A 318 -16.71 29.33 4.22
C THR A 318 -17.43 30.27 5.19
N SER A 319 -18.55 29.84 5.78
CA SER A 319 -19.27 30.61 6.80
C SER A 319 -18.58 30.53 8.16
N GLN A 320 -18.65 31.60 8.96
CA GLN A 320 -18.03 31.64 10.29
C GLN A 320 -18.48 30.50 11.23
N PRO A 321 -19.78 30.13 11.29
CA PRO A 321 -20.22 28.98 12.10
C PRO A 321 -19.53 27.68 11.69
N LYS A 322 -19.42 27.41 10.39
CA LYS A 322 -18.74 26.22 9.88
C LYS A 322 -17.24 26.25 10.09
N LEU A 323 -16.58 27.38 9.83
CA LEU A 323 -15.14 27.55 10.07
C LEU A 323 -14.79 27.30 11.53
N GLY A 324 -15.54 27.91 12.46
CA GLY A 324 -15.33 27.74 13.90
C GLY A 324 -15.52 26.28 14.33
N LYS A 325 -16.58 25.64 13.83
CA LYS A 325 -16.86 24.23 14.15
C LYS A 325 -15.85 23.28 13.54
N TYR A 326 -15.44 23.49 12.29
CA TYR A 326 -14.41 22.67 11.65
C TYR A 326 -13.09 22.79 12.39
N ARG A 327 -12.65 24.01 12.74
CA ARG A 327 -11.46 24.24 13.57
C ARG A 327 -11.52 23.48 14.90
N GLU A 328 -12.63 23.55 15.62
CA GLU A 328 -12.82 22.84 16.89
C GLU A 328 -12.60 21.33 16.75
N ILE A 329 -13.24 20.70 15.75
CA ILE A 329 -13.13 19.26 15.53
C ILE A 329 -11.75 18.90 14.99
N LEU A 330 -11.19 19.74 14.12
CA LEU A 330 -9.87 19.55 13.56
C LEU A 330 -8.81 19.50 14.68
N GLN A 331 -8.85 20.41 15.66
CA GLN A 331 -7.88 20.45 16.76
C GLN A 331 -7.88 19.21 17.67
N ARG A 332 -8.99 18.47 17.74
CA ARG A 332 -9.12 17.26 18.58
C ARG A 332 -9.22 15.95 17.80
N SER A 333 -9.13 16.03 16.48
CA SER A 333 -9.20 14.84 15.63
C SER A 333 -7.84 14.18 15.54
N ASP A 334 -7.84 12.85 15.41
CA ASP A 334 -6.60 12.08 15.33
C ASP A 334 -5.79 12.48 14.09
N ARG A 335 -4.47 12.32 14.17
CA ARG A 335 -3.55 12.64 13.07
C ARG A 335 -2.72 11.44 12.68
N LEU A 336 -2.39 11.38 11.39
CA LEU A 336 -1.33 10.49 10.94
C LEU A 336 0.00 10.88 11.62
N ALA A 337 0.23 12.16 11.94
CA ALA A 337 1.41 12.65 12.68
C ALA A 337 1.37 12.43 14.21
N ASP A 338 0.29 11.90 14.80
CA ASP A 338 0.37 11.29 16.15
C ASP A 338 1.21 10.00 16.12
N VAL A 339 1.59 9.56 14.92
CA VAL A 339 2.86 8.90 14.65
C VAL A 339 3.97 9.93 14.88
N GLN A 340 4.48 10.01 16.10
CA GLN A 340 5.94 10.02 16.22
C GLN A 340 6.44 8.95 15.26
N PRO A 341 7.46 9.19 14.40
CA PRO A 341 8.14 8.06 13.79
C PRO A 341 8.39 7.12 14.96
N SER A 342 7.76 5.94 14.92
CA SER A 342 8.12 4.95 15.91
C SER A 342 9.64 4.91 15.80
N PRO A 343 10.41 4.98 16.91
CA PRO A 343 11.79 4.56 16.80
C PRO A 343 11.72 3.26 15.99
N PRO A 344 12.45 3.16 14.87
CA PRO A 344 12.37 2.00 13.97
C PRO A 344 12.30 0.81 14.89
N ASP A 345 11.29 -0.06 14.75
CA ASP A 345 11.13 -1.19 15.67
C ASP A 345 12.51 -1.82 15.80
N THR A 346 13.20 -1.56 16.91
CA THR A 346 14.63 -1.88 17.03
C THR A 346 14.79 -3.39 17.17
N SER A 347 13.67 -4.13 17.17
CA SER A 347 13.59 -5.57 17.10
C SER A 347 13.29 -6.13 15.71
N ALA A 348 12.73 -5.35 14.77
CA ALA A 348 12.46 -5.83 13.40
C ALA A 348 13.75 -5.81 12.59
N THR A 349 14.38 -6.97 12.45
CA THR A 349 15.62 -7.15 11.71
C THR A 349 15.39 -7.91 10.41
N VAL A 350 16.08 -7.47 9.35
CA VAL A 350 16.24 -8.30 8.16
C VAL A 350 17.25 -9.39 8.46
N ASP A 351 16.80 -10.63 8.49
CA ASP A 351 17.66 -11.80 8.67
C ASP A 351 18.05 -12.42 7.34
N PHE A 352 19.26 -12.97 7.31
CA PHE A 352 19.74 -13.78 6.20
C PHE A 352 19.19 -15.19 6.35
N ILE A 353 18.48 -15.66 5.33
CA ILE A 353 17.86 -16.99 5.33
C ILE A 353 18.77 -18.03 4.69
N GLY A 354 19.34 -17.71 3.53
CA GLY A 354 20.22 -18.62 2.81
C GLY A 354 20.77 -18.02 1.54
N ALA A 355 21.87 -18.58 1.05
CA ALA A 355 22.44 -18.23 -0.24
C ALA A 355 23.01 -19.45 -0.93
N ASP A 356 23.06 -19.38 -2.26
CA ASP A 356 23.74 -20.36 -3.10
C ASP A 356 24.43 -19.62 -4.24
N SER A 357 25.42 -20.24 -4.86
CA SER A 357 26.00 -19.74 -6.11
C SER A 357 26.37 -20.86 -7.06
N MET A 358 26.38 -20.54 -8.35
CA MET A 358 26.83 -21.45 -9.39
C MET A 358 27.64 -20.68 -10.42
N ALA A 359 28.53 -21.37 -11.14
CA ALA A 359 29.17 -20.83 -12.33
C ALA A 359 29.28 -21.90 -13.43
N ASP A 360 28.84 -21.57 -14.65
CA ASP A 360 28.76 -22.53 -15.77
C ASP A 360 28.84 -21.81 -17.13
N ASN A 361 29.10 -22.53 -18.22
CA ASN A 361 29.00 -22.03 -19.59
C ASN A 361 27.74 -22.59 -20.24
N THR A 362 26.70 -21.76 -20.41
CA THR A 362 25.36 -22.26 -20.74
C THR A 362 24.51 -21.20 -21.44
N ILE A 363 23.39 -21.63 -22.04
CA ILE A 363 22.24 -20.78 -22.43
C ILE A 363 21.08 -20.85 -21.43
N SER A 364 21.17 -21.75 -20.45
CA SER A 364 20.18 -21.94 -19.38
C SER A 364 20.92 -22.25 -18.07
N ALA A 365 21.12 -21.21 -17.25
CA ALA A 365 21.77 -21.33 -15.95
C ALA A 365 20.73 -21.66 -14.89
N SER A 366 21.04 -22.57 -13.97
CA SER A 366 20.11 -22.95 -12.92
C SER A 366 20.76 -23.00 -11.55
N ILE A 367 20.02 -22.53 -10.55
CA ILE A 367 20.42 -22.51 -9.15
C ILE A 367 19.28 -23.07 -8.27
N THR A 368 19.64 -23.72 -7.18
CA THR A 368 18.64 -24.28 -6.25
C THR A 368 18.38 -23.27 -5.14
N VAL A 369 17.12 -23.06 -4.81
CA VAL A 369 16.74 -22.20 -3.68
C VAL A 369 17.16 -22.87 -2.37
N PRO A 370 17.93 -22.20 -1.50
CA PRO A 370 18.39 -22.75 -0.23
C PRO A 370 17.26 -23.36 0.62
N ALA A 371 17.60 -24.39 1.40
CA ALA A 371 16.71 -24.90 2.43
C ALA A 371 16.48 -23.81 3.50
N GLY A 372 15.24 -23.62 3.94
CA GLY A 372 14.86 -22.58 4.91
C GLY A 372 14.14 -21.37 4.31
N VAL A 373 14.17 -21.21 2.98
CA VAL A 373 13.43 -20.12 2.30
C VAL A 373 11.92 -20.37 2.30
N SER A 374 11.18 -19.39 2.82
CA SER A 374 9.72 -19.28 2.82
C SER A 374 9.21 -18.53 1.59
N ASP A 375 7.93 -18.71 1.25
CA ASP A 375 7.24 -17.94 0.20
C ASP A 375 7.17 -16.43 0.52
N SER A 376 7.38 -16.05 1.79
CA SER A 376 7.45 -14.67 2.28
C SER A 376 8.83 -14.03 2.16
N ASP A 377 9.88 -14.80 1.89
CA ASP A 377 11.25 -14.27 1.88
C ASP A 377 11.56 -13.59 0.54
N LEU A 378 12.30 -12.48 0.64
CA LEU A 378 12.78 -11.74 -0.51
C LEU A 378 14.05 -12.39 -1.06
N CYS A 379 14.03 -12.77 -2.33
CA CYS A 379 15.18 -13.32 -3.04
C CYS A 379 15.83 -12.29 -3.95
N LEU A 380 17.13 -12.04 -3.73
CA LEU A 380 18.02 -11.34 -4.67
C LEU A 380 18.75 -12.36 -5.52
N LEU A 381 18.63 -12.27 -6.85
CA LEU A 381 19.38 -13.10 -7.79
C LEU A 381 20.27 -12.23 -8.67
N PHE A 382 21.58 -12.32 -8.47
CA PHE A 382 22.57 -11.71 -9.34
C PHE A 382 22.91 -12.67 -10.48
N VAL A 383 22.78 -12.18 -11.72
CA VAL A 383 23.11 -12.91 -12.94
C VAL A 383 24.22 -12.17 -13.64
N THR A 384 25.44 -12.71 -13.63
CA THR A 384 26.58 -12.11 -14.33
C THR A 384 27.00 -12.99 -15.50
N THR A 385 27.09 -12.42 -16.70
CA THR A 385 27.51 -13.09 -17.93
C THR A 385 28.81 -12.49 -18.46
N ASN A 386 29.67 -13.33 -19.03
CA ASN A 386 30.93 -12.90 -19.65
C ASN A 386 30.75 -12.31 -21.07
N THR A 387 29.52 -11.97 -21.41
CA THR A 387 29.05 -11.29 -22.62
C THR A 387 27.99 -10.27 -22.18
N VAL A 388 27.42 -9.53 -23.13
CA VAL A 388 26.23 -8.69 -22.90
C VAL A 388 24.93 -9.41 -23.26
N ALA A 389 24.88 -10.73 -23.02
CA ALA A 389 23.70 -11.56 -23.29
C ALA A 389 22.43 -10.98 -22.67
N LYS A 390 21.30 -11.17 -23.37
CA LYS A 390 19.99 -10.87 -22.80
C LYS A 390 19.63 -11.96 -21.80
N VAL A 391 19.21 -11.52 -20.61
CA VAL A 391 18.76 -12.38 -19.52
C VAL A 391 17.23 -12.41 -19.51
N SER A 392 16.64 -13.61 -19.53
CA SER A 392 15.22 -13.81 -19.25
C SER A 392 15.06 -14.36 -17.82
N PRO A 393 14.30 -13.67 -16.94
CA PRO A 393 14.11 -14.09 -15.56
C PRO A 393 13.40 -15.45 -15.42
N PRO A 394 13.68 -16.22 -14.36
CA PRO A 394 12.83 -17.33 -13.95
C PRO A 394 11.44 -16.84 -13.51
N SER A 395 10.48 -17.77 -13.48
CA SER A 395 9.14 -17.49 -12.95
C SER A 395 9.22 -16.91 -11.52
N GLY A 396 8.40 -15.90 -11.22
CA GLY A 396 8.40 -15.22 -9.92
C GLY A 396 9.49 -14.14 -9.76
N PHE A 397 10.39 -13.98 -10.73
CA PHE A 397 11.44 -12.96 -10.71
C PHE A 397 11.24 -11.92 -11.81
N ARG A 398 11.73 -10.70 -11.53
CA ARG A 398 11.88 -9.62 -12.52
C ARG A 398 13.27 -9.01 -12.41
N ILE A 399 13.80 -8.50 -13.52
CA ILE A 399 15.01 -7.66 -13.50
C ILE A 399 14.64 -6.31 -12.90
N ILE A 400 15.43 -5.86 -11.92
CA ILE A 400 15.29 -4.52 -11.32
C ILE A 400 16.49 -3.62 -11.60
N GLY A 401 17.63 -4.18 -12.02
CA GLY A 401 18.81 -3.41 -12.42
C GLY A 401 19.70 -4.20 -13.37
N GLN A 402 20.41 -3.49 -14.26
CA GLN A 402 21.43 -4.06 -15.13
C GLN A 402 22.65 -3.13 -15.20
N GLN A 403 23.84 -3.72 -15.24
CA GLN A 403 25.11 -3.02 -15.36
C GLN A 403 25.97 -3.72 -16.41
N ASP A 404 26.31 -2.97 -17.46
CA ASP A 404 27.27 -3.41 -18.48
C ASP A 404 28.66 -2.93 -18.09
N GLY A 405 29.63 -3.85 -18.12
CA GLY A 405 31.06 -3.58 -18.02
C GLY A 405 31.78 -3.88 -19.33
N ASP A 406 33.12 -3.94 -19.31
CA ASP A 406 33.95 -4.24 -20.50
C ASP A 406 33.76 -5.70 -20.99
N GLY A 407 32.72 -5.89 -21.81
CA GLY A 407 32.38 -7.17 -22.43
C GLY A 407 31.80 -8.18 -21.44
N MET A 408 31.08 -7.70 -20.42
CA MET A 408 30.32 -8.49 -19.46
C MET A 408 29.05 -7.72 -19.06
N ARG A 409 28.03 -8.42 -18.55
CA ARG A 409 26.81 -7.83 -18.00
C ARG A 409 26.50 -8.46 -16.66
N SER A 410 26.07 -7.65 -15.69
CA SER A 410 25.47 -8.12 -14.45
C SER A 410 24.05 -7.60 -14.34
N SER A 411 23.11 -8.47 -13.98
CA SER A 411 21.71 -8.12 -13.76
C SER A 411 21.32 -8.47 -12.33
N LEU A 412 20.61 -7.57 -11.66
CA LEU A 412 19.98 -7.81 -10.38
C LEU A 412 18.51 -8.13 -10.60
N LEU A 413 18.09 -9.32 -10.17
CA LEU A 413 16.73 -9.78 -10.23
C LEU A 413 16.14 -9.85 -8.82
N LEU A 414 14.85 -9.55 -8.71
CA LEU A 414 14.08 -9.59 -7.48
C LEU A 414 12.87 -10.50 -7.65
N GLY A 415 12.64 -11.36 -6.67
CA GLY A 415 11.50 -12.27 -6.64
C GLY A 415 11.34 -12.98 -5.30
N SER A 416 10.50 -14.00 -5.29
CA SER A 416 10.39 -14.98 -4.21
C SER A 416 10.40 -16.38 -4.81
N ALA A 417 10.77 -17.38 -4.02
CA ALA A 417 10.81 -18.76 -4.47
C ALA A 417 10.70 -19.73 -3.30
N ARG A 418 10.15 -20.92 -3.58
CA ARG A 418 10.06 -22.01 -2.60
C ARG A 418 11.42 -22.64 -2.34
N ALA A 419 11.70 -22.98 -1.08
CA ALA A 419 12.83 -23.82 -0.72
C ALA A 419 12.93 -25.06 -1.62
N GLY A 420 14.15 -25.36 -2.09
CA GLY A 420 14.44 -26.50 -2.96
C GLY A 420 13.97 -26.35 -4.41
N ALA A 421 13.25 -25.28 -4.78
CA ALA A 421 12.89 -25.03 -6.16
C ALA A 421 14.14 -24.77 -7.01
N ARG A 422 14.10 -25.16 -8.29
CA ARG A 422 15.16 -24.86 -9.25
C ARG A 422 14.78 -23.62 -10.05
N LEU A 423 15.53 -22.54 -9.89
CA LEU A 423 15.38 -21.32 -10.68
C LEU A 423 16.20 -21.46 -11.96
N SER A 424 15.56 -21.28 -13.12
CA SER A 424 16.21 -21.36 -14.43
C SER A 424 16.19 -20.00 -15.13
N VAL A 425 17.39 -19.46 -15.36
CA VAL A 425 17.63 -18.21 -16.11
C VAL A 425 18.04 -18.59 -17.53
N THR A 426 17.30 -18.12 -18.54
CA THR A 426 17.65 -18.39 -19.94
C THR A 426 18.33 -17.18 -20.58
N LEU A 427 19.28 -17.44 -21.47
CA LEU A 427 20.08 -16.45 -22.20
C LEU A 427 19.83 -16.55 -23.70
N ASP A 428 20.02 -15.44 -24.41
CA ASP A 428 19.91 -15.40 -25.88
C ASP A 428 21.14 -15.96 -26.62
N GLN A 429 22.24 -16.23 -25.89
CA GLN A 429 23.47 -16.77 -26.45
C GLN A 429 24.30 -17.50 -25.37
N TRP A 430 25.17 -18.41 -25.81
CA TRP A 430 26.09 -19.12 -24.93
C TRP A 430 27.01 -18.14 -24.20
N SER A 431 26.97 -18.19 -22.87
CA SER A 431 27.78 -17.31 -22.03
C SER A 431 28.29 -18.06 -20.80
N LYS A 432 29.51 -17.73 -20.38
CA LYS A 432 29.94 -18.08 -19.02
C LYS A 432 29.19 -17.20 -18.05
N THR A 433 28.48 -17.86 -17.15
CA THR A 433 27.46 -17.26 -16.30
C THR A 433 27.76 -17.61 -14.85
N GLY A 434 27.76 -16.61 -13.99
CA GLY A 434 27.70 -16.78 -12.54
C GLY A 434 26.31 -16.40 -12.04
N LEU A 435 25.67 -17.28 -11.27
CA LEU A 435 24.49 -16.94 -10.48
C LEU A 435 24.88 -16.83 -9.01
N SER A 436 24.36 -15.83 -8.32
CA SER A 436 24.41 -15.74 -6.86
C SER A 436 23.02 -15.39 -6.34
N LEU A 437 22.42 -16.32 -5.59
CA LEU A 437 21.12 -16.16 -4.97
C LEU A 437 21.32 -15.90 -3.48
N ALA A 438 20.61 -14.93 -2.92
CA ALA A 438 20.52 -14.71 -1.48
C ALA A 438 19.07 -14.37 -1.08
N ALA A 439 18.57 -15.02 -0.04
CA ALA A 439 17.24 -14.86 0.50
C ALA A 439 17.29 -14.19 1.89
N TYR A 440 16.34 -13.29 2.13
CA TYR A 440 16.26 -12.50 3.35
C TYR A 440 14.81 -12.39 3.84
N SER A 441 14.62 -12.27 5.15
CA SER A 441 13.31 -11.96 5.76
C SER A 441 12.92 -10.48 5.59
N ALA A 442 13.24 -9.89 4.44
CA ALA A 442 13.06 -8.47 4.17
C ALA A 442 11.67 -8.17 3.58
N GLY A 443 11.05 -7.08 4.01
CA GLY A 443 9.86 -6.52 3.39
C GLY A 443 10.11 -5.95 1.99
N GLY A 444 11.37 -5.60 1.66
CA GLY A 444 11.71 -5.09 0.33
C GLY A 444 13.12 -4.51 0.18
N ILE A 445 13.35 -3.89 -0.99
CA ILE A 445 14.56 -3.11 -1.31
C ILE A 445 14.22 -1.64 -1.15
N SER A 446 14.99 -0.91 -0.33
CA SER A 446 14.85 0.54 -0.17
C SER A 446 15.64 1.32 -1.24
N SER A 447 16.79 0.82 -1.64
CA SER A 447 17.62 1.43 -2.70
C SER A 447 18.66 0.45 -3.23
N TRP A 448 19.19 0.71 -4.42
CA TRP A 448 20.35 -0.02 -4.94
C TRP A 448 21.19 0.88 -5.85
N SER A 449 22.45 0.52 -6.02
CA SER A 449 23.38 1.19 -6.94
C SER A 449 24.39 0.18 -7.48
N SER A 450 24.89 0.43 -8.69
CA SER A 450 25.89 -0.40 -9.37
C SER A 450 27.07 0.41 -9.88
N ALA A 451 28.21 -0.25 -10.03
CA ALA A 451 29.43 0.32 -10.58
C ALA A 451 30.17 -0.70 -11.44
N THR A 452 31.08 -0.20 -12.27
CA THR A 452 32.00 -0.99 -13.08
C THR A 452 33.43 -0.65 -12.74
N GLU A 453 34.31 -1.63 -12.84
CA GLU A 453 35.74 -1.37 -12.83
C GLU A 453 36.19 -0.89 -14.22
N SER A 454 37.16 0.03 -14.24
CA SER A 454 37.82 0.48 -15.46
C SER A 454 39.35 0.37 -15.39
N GLN A 455 39.90 0.16 -14.19
CA GLN A 455 41.32 0.07 -13.93
C GLN A 455 41.76 -1.39 -13.71
N GLN A 456 43.01 -1.70 -14.05
CA GLN A 456 43.57 -3.02 -13.82
C GLN A 456 43.97 -3.18 -12.35
N VAL A 457 43.00 -3.47 -11.48
CA VAL A 457 43.19 -3.57 -10.02
C VAL A 457 42.58 -4.85 -9.46
N ALA A 458 43.06 -5.29 -8.31
CA ALA A 458 42.50 -6.44 -7.59
C ALA A 458 41.42 -6.03 -6.57
N GLN A 459 41.37 -4.74 -6.20
CA GLN A 459 40.45 -4.18 -5.24
C GLN A 459 39.24 -3.60 -5.97
N HIS A 460 38.05 -4.10 -5.67
CA HIS A 460 36.82 -3.66 -6.30
C HIS A 460 35.87 -3.09 -5.25
N SER A 461 35.43 -1.86 -5.45
CA SER A 461 34.61 -1.10 -4.51
C SER A 461 33.17 -1.00 -4.98
N THR A 462 32.21 -1.37 -4.13
CA THR A 462 30.79 -1.11 -4.39
C THR A 462 30.49 0.39 -4.32
N PRO A 463 29.46 0.91 -5.01
CA PRO A 463 29.00 2.27 -4.78
C PRO A 463 28.38 2.41 -3.38
N GLY A 464 28.51 3.58 -2.75
CA GLY A 464 27.78 3.88 -1.50
C GLY A 464 26.29 4.12 -1.74
N LEU A 465 25.47 4.05 -0.68
CA LEU A 465 24.04 4.36 -0.70
C LEU A 465 23.74 5.52 0.26
N GLY A 466 22.88 6.46 -0.16
CA GLY A 466 22.61 7.69 0.58
C GLY A 466 21.82 7.50 1.88
N THR A 467 20.87 6.57 1.91
CA THR A 467 20.07 6.24 3.09
C THR A 467 19.77 4.74 3.11
N SER A 468 19.69 4.16 4.32
CA SER A 468 19.30 2.76 4.53
C SER A 468 18.40 2.68 5.77
N SER A 469 17.67 1.56 5.94
CA SER A 469 16.72 1.41 7.04
C SER A 469 17.41 0.80 8.28
N PRO A 470 17.27 1.38 9.49
CA PRO A 470 17.70 0.74 10.73
C PRO A 470 17.10 -0.68 10.85
N GLY A 471 17.90 -1.66 11.27
CA GLY A 471 17.47 -3.07 11.30
C GLY A 471 17.43 -3.75 9.93
N GLY A 472 17.62 -3.00 8.84
CA GLY A 472 17.79 -3.51 7.49
C GLY A 472 19.11 -4.23 7.24
N ARG A 473 19.38 -4.61 5.99
CA ARG A 473 20.68 -5.13 5.55
C ARG A 473 21.17 -4.42 4.31
N VAL A 474 22.49 -4.29 4.17
CA VAL A 474 23.11 -3.85 2.92
C VAL A 474 23.82 -5.03 2.30
N VAL A 475 23.37 -5.45 1.13
CA VAL A 475 23.95 -6.54 0.35
C VAL A 475 24.96 -5.95 -0.63
N SER A 476 26.20 -6.44 -0.54
CA SER A 476 27.28 -6.10 -1.45
C SER A 476 27.61 -7.28 -2.35
N TYR A 477 27.72 -7.03 -3.65
CA TYR A 477 28.08 -8.04 -4.63
C TYR A 477 29.23 -7.54 -5.50
N TRP A 478 30.22 -8.40 -5.72
CA TRP A 478 31.35 -8.15 -6.60
C TRP A 478 31.49 -9.31 -7.56
N SER A 479 31.71 -9.00 -8.83
CA SER A 479 31.94 -10.01 -9.86
C SER A 479 32.98 -9.55 -10.87
N ASP A 480 33.77 -10.47 -11.39
CA ASP A 480 34.72 -10.21 -12.45
C ASP A 480 34.64 -11.25 -13.58
N LYS A 481 34.94 -10.80 -14.80
CA LYS A 481 35.17 -11.65 -15.97
C LYS A 481 36.66 -11.90 -16.10
N THR A 482 37.11 -13.08 -15.75
CA THR A 482 38.53 -13.35 -15.49
C THR A 482 39.04 -14.63 -16.16
N SER A 483 40.36 -14.77 -16.21
CA SER A 483 41.02 -16.07 -16.41
C SER A 483 41.86 -16.49 -15.19
N SER A 484 41.94 -15.65 -14.15
CA SER A 484 42.92 -15.80 -13.06
C SER A 484 42.34 -15.68 -11.65
N THR A 485 41.20 -15.01 -11.43
CA THR A 485 40.59 -14.90 -10.09
C THR A 485 40.09 -16.27 -9.64
N THR A 486 40.54 -16.71 -8.46
CA THR A 486 40.20 -18.01 -7.83
C THR A 486 39.67 -17.84 -6.43
N SER A 487 39.83 -16.67 -5.82
CA SER A 487 39.29 -16.37 -4.49
C SER A 487 39.05 -14.88 -4.30
N TRP A 488 38.24 -14.57 -3.29
CA TRP A 488 37.88 -13.21 -2.87
C TRP A 488 38.09 -13.06 -1.37
N LEU A 489 38.71 -11.94 -0.98
CA LEU A 489 38.77 -11.46 0.39
C LEU A 489 37.73 -10.34 0.56
N THR A 490 36.71 -10.56 1.39
CA THR A 490 35.72 -9.55 1.74
C THR A 490 36.21 -8.68 2.91
N PRO A 491 35.81 -7.40 2.99
CA PRO A 491 36.20 -6.53 4.09
C PRO A 491 35.53 -6.99 5.40
N SER A 492 36.15 -6.69 6.55
CA SER A 492 35.71 -7.23 7.85
C SER A 492 34.33 -6.73 8.31
N GLN A 493 33.82 -5.65 7.70
CA GLN A 493 32.51 -5.07 7.99
C GLN A 493 31.34 -5.90 7.44
N VAL A 494 31.60 -6.78 6.46
CA VAL A 494 30.55 -7.60 5.84
C VAL A 494 30.76 -9.08 6.16
N THR A 495 29.65 -9.82 6.23
CA THR A 495 29.62 -11.28 6.32
C THR A 495 29.47 -11.86 4.92
N ARG A 496 30.45 -12.63 4.46
CA ARG A 496 30.38 -13.32 3.16
C ARG A 496 29.34 -14.44 3.21
N ARG A 497 28.41 -14.44 2.25
CA ARG A 497 27.30 -15.42 2.16
C ARG A 497 27.56 -16.51 1.15
N THR A 498 28.11 -16.16 -0.01
CA THR A 498 28.45 -17.14 -1.05
C THR A 498 29.56 -16.62 -1.96
N THR A 499 30.29 -17.54 -2.58
CA THR A 499 31.30 -17.26 -3.59
C THR A 499 31.23 -18.33 -4.66
N GLY A 500 31.11 -17.91 -5.91
CA GLY A 500 31.09 -18.80 -7.06
C GLY A 500 32.22 -18.47 -8.02
N THR A 501 32.97 -19.48 -8.47
CA THR A 501 34.03 -19.30 -9.46
C THR A 501 33.90 -20.35 -10.55
N GLY A 502 33.73 -19.90 -11.79
CA GLY A 502 33.65 -20.78 -12.95
C GLY A 502 35.00 -21.38 -13.35
N SER A 503 35.06 -21.99 -14.52
CA SER A 503 36.28 -22.61 -15.06
C SER A 503 36.66 -22.06 -16.44
N GLY A 504 37.92 -22.22 -16.82
CA GLY A 504 38.49 -21.78 -18.09
C GLY A 504 38.61 -20.25 -18.25
N GLY A 505 39.01 -19.81 -19.45
CA GLY A 505 39.21 -18.39 -19.75
C GLY A 505 37.91 -17.60 -19.85
N GLY A 506 37.93 -16.33 -19.42
CA GLY A 506 36.76 -15.45 -19.41
C GLY A 506 35.61 -15.94 -18.55
N ARG A 507 35.89 -16.75 -17.52
CA ARG A 507 34.89 -17.21 -16.53
C ARG A 507 34.38 -16.05 -15.70
N ILE A 508 33.25 -16.27 -15.04
CA ILE A 508 32.78 -15.38 -13.97
C ILE A 508 33.31 -15.90 -12.63
N SER A 509 33.89 -14.99 -11.85
CA SER A 509 34.09 -15.19 -10.42
C SER A 509 33.32 -14.11 -9.67
N ALA A 510 32.57 -14.49 -8.64
CA ALA A 510 31.74 -13.55 -7.91
C ALA A 510 31.64 -13.91 -6.43
N THR A 511 31.47 -12.89 -5.60
CA THR A 511 31.21 -13.04 -4.17
C THR A 511 30.08 -12.11 -3.73
N LEU A 512 29.24 -12.61 -2.83
CA LEU A 512 28.14 -11.88 -2.22
C LEU A 512 28.36 -11.84 -0.71
N ALA A 513 28.19 -10.67 -0.12
CA ALA A 513 28.26 -10.46 1.32
C ALA A 513 27.16 -9.49 1.76
N ASP A 514 26.86 -9.47 3.05
CA ASP A 514 25.96 -8.46 3.62
C ASP A 514 26.47 -7.91 4.94
N GLU A 515 25.87 -6.82 5.36
CA GLU A 515 26.01 -6.27 6.71
C GLU A 515 24.67 -5.77 7.23
N VAL A 516 24.51 -5.74 8.55
CA VAL A 516 23.34 -5.10 9.16
C VAL A 516 23.44 -3.59 8.94
N SER A 517 22.36 -2.98 8.48
CA SER A 517 22.28 -1.54 8.31
C SER A 517 22.16 -0.86 9.67
N SER A 518 22.97 0.19 9.87
CA SER A 518 22.84 1.09 11.00
C SER A 518 21.76 2.17 10.82
N GLY A 519 21.04 2.15 9.69
CA GLY A 519 20.10 3.20 9.30
C GLY A 519 20.71 4.48 8.74
N ALA A 520 22.04 4.55 8.64
CA ALA A 520 22.77 5.68 8.07
C ALA A 520 23.08 5.44 6.57
N ALA A 521 23.77 6.40 5.94
CA ALA A 521 24.35 6.18 4.63
C ALA A 521 25.27 4.95 4.65
N ALA A 522 25.09 4.04 3.70
CA ALA A 522 25.92 2.85 3.59
C ALA A 522 27.20 3.19 2.81
N PRO A 523 28.39 3.10 3.42
CA PRO A 523 29.63 3.42 2.72
C PRO A 523 29.96 2.35 1.68
N SER A 524 30.87 2.70 0.77
CA SER A 524 31.46 1.75 -0.18
C SER A 524 32.12 0.56 0.55
N ARG A 525 31.98 -0.65 0.00
CA ARG A 525 32.65 -1.85 0.47
C ARG A 525 33.61 -2.36 -0.60
N THR A 526 34.86 -2.63 -0.20
CA THR A 526 35.92 -3.07 -1.11
C THR A 526 36.26 -4.53 -0.86
N ALA A 527 36.02 -5.40 -1.85
CA ALA A 527 36.51 -6.77 -1.84
C ALA A 527 37.79 -6.88 -2.70
N THR A 528 38.69 -7.78 -2.33
CA THR A 528 39.95 -8.03 -3.06
C THR A 528 39.89 -9.38 -3.76
N ALA A 529 39.94 -9.39 -5.09
CA ALA A 529 40.11 -10.57 -5.91
C ALA A 529 41.56 -11.07 -5.86
N SER A 530 41.78 -12.38 -6.02
CA SER A 530 43.14 -12.96 -6.06
C SER A 530 43.93 -12.62 -7.34
N SER A 531 43.36 -11.82 -8.25
CA SER A 531 44.05 -11.30 -9.42
C SER A 531 43.51 -9.92 -9.80
N SER A 532 44.36 -9.08 -10.41
CA SER A 532 43.93 -7.77 -10.91
C SER A 532 43.16 -7.90 -12.22
N ASN A 533 42.05 -7.18 -12.35
CA ASN A 533 41.19 -7.20 -13.52
C ASN A 533 40.48 -5.86 -13.70
N ARG A 534 40.31 -5.41 -14.95
CA ARG A 534 39.48 -4.24 -15.28
C ARG A 534 38.04 -4.56 -15.66
N LYS A 535 37.69 -5.86 -15.73
CA LYS A 535 36.38 -6.34 -16.14
C LYS A 535 35.62 -6.82 -14.91
N ALA A 536 35.10 -5.89 -14.13
CA ALA A 536 34.31 -6.19 -12.95
C ALA A 536 33.06 -5.31 -12.84
N THR A 537 32.04 -5.83 -12.16
CA THR A 537 30.84 -5.08 -11.77
C THR A 537 30.58 -5.26 -10.29
N MET A 538 30.09 -4.20 -9.65
CA MET A 538 29.84 -4.13 -8.22
C MET A 538 28.43 -3.61 -7.96
N TRP A 539 27.79 -4.09 -6.90
CA TRP A 539 26.44 -3.68 -6.50
C TRP A 539 26.35 -3.47 -5.00
N SER A 540 25.56 -2.47 -4.61
CA SER A 540 25.06 -2.28 -3.25
C SER A 540 23.54 -2.28 -3.29
N VAL A 541 22.89 -3.05 -2.41
CA VAL A 541 21.44 -3.16 -2.31
C VAL A 541 21.03 -3.01 -0.85
N ALA A 542 20.26 -1.97 -0.51
CA ALA A 542 19.71 -1.79 0.83
C ALA A 542 18.34 -2.47 0.93
N LEU A 543 18.20 -3.31 1.96
CA LEU A 543 16.99 -4.03 2.33
C LEU A 543 16.40 -3.38 3.59
N HIS A 544 15.08 -3.30 3.66
CA HIS A 544 14.37 -2.88 4.85
C HIS A 544 13.57 -4.07 5.44
N PRO A 545 13.32 -4.06 6.76
CA PRO A 545 12.43 -5.02 7.40
C PRO A 545 11.07 -5.13 6.72
#